data_AF-A0A919ISH5-F1
#
_entry.id   AF-A0A919ISH5-F1
#
_cell.length_a   1.000
_cell.length_b   1.000
_cell.length_c   1.000
_cell.angle_alpha   90.00
_cell.angle_beta   90.00
_cell.angle_gamma   90.00
#
_symmetry.space_group_name_H-M   'P 1'
#
loop_
_entity.id
_entity.type
_entity.pdbx_description
1 polymer ?
#
loop_
_entity_poly.entity_id
_entity_poly.type
_entity_poly.pdbx_seq_one_letter_code
_entity_poly.pdbx_strand_id
1 'polypeptide(L)'
;MMRGQEKPTVRQRPNGDHVVGDMDRAERLYAAGTPPMHGFSAKHPISSKVSKIKIGDSLIVLRRDKVWVASNNDGEIGTLRWTPATDGKAHAVTSDIIRLPATGTLHVCQVVQHLGSVKDIMGYVVPTNIEPTG
;
A
#
# COMPACT_ATOMS: atom_id res chain seq x y z
N MET A 1 -15.32 1.04 27.78
CA MET A 1 -15.06 -0.01 26.78
C MET A 1 -15.77 0.38 25.49
N MET A 2 -15.09 1.00 24.53
CA MET A 2 -15.70 1.30 23.22
C MET A 2 -15.56 0.06 22.33
N ARG A 3 -16.69 -0.49 21.86
CA ARG A 3 -16.72 -1.55 20.85
C ARG A 3 -15.99 -1.06 19.60
N GLY A 4 -14.97 -1.78 19.16
CA GLY A 4 -14.35 -1.52 17.86
C GLY A 4 -15.42 -1.62 16.79
N GLN A 5 -15.73 -0.51 16.12
CA GLN A 5 -16.59 -0.52 14.95
C GLN A 5 -15.95 -1.45 13.91
N GLU A 6 -16.58 -2.60 13.65
CA GLU A 6 -16.27 -3.38 12.46
C GLU A 6 -16.48 -2.49 11.25
N LYS A 7 -15.40 -2.22 10.50
CA LYS A 7 -15.51 -1.48 9.26
C LYS A 7 -16.35 -2.31 8.27
N PRO A 8 -17.26 -1.69 7.51
CA PRO A 8 -18.13 -2.43 6.60
C PRO A 8 -17.32 -3.11 5.50
N THR A 9 -17.79 -4.28 5.05
CA THR A 9 -17.31 -4.89 3.81
C THR A 9 -17.75 -4.01 2.64
N VAL A 10 -16.81 -3.48 1.89
CA VAL A 10 -17.08 -2.56 0.77
C VAL A 10 -17.20 -3.31 -0.55
N ARG A 11 -16.59 -4.49 -0.67
CA ARG A 11 -16.72 -5.34 -1.85
C ARG A 11 -16.49 -6.81 -1.53
N GLN A 12 -17.38 -7.68 -2.01
CA GLN A 12 -17.14 -9.12 -2.09
C GLN A 12 -16.67 -9.50 -3.50
N ARG A 13 -15.65 -10.34 -3.61
CA ARG A 13 -15.13 -10.85 -4.89
C ARG A 13 -15.71 -12.23 -5.20
N PRO A 14 -15.81 -12.63 -6.48
CA PRO A 14 -16.35 -13.94 -6.87
C PRO A 14 -15.60 -15.16 -6.29
N ASN A 15 -14.36 -14.97 -5.85
CA ASN A 15 -13.54 -16.01 -5.20
C ASN A 15 -13.74 -16.09 -3.67
N GLY A 16 -14.75 -15.40 -3.12
CA GLY A 16 -15.03 -15.39 -1.69
C GLY A 16 -14.18 -14.42 -0.87
N ASP A 17 -13.39 -13.56 -1.50
CA ASP A 17 -12.62 -12.53 -0.77
C ASP A 17 -13.48 -11.32 -0.40
N HIS A 18 -13.23 -10.79 0.78
CA HIS A 18 -13.93 -9.62 1.30
C HIS A 18 -12.94 -8.45 1.39
N VAL A 19 -13.23 -7.35 0.71
CA VAL A 19 -12.50 -6.09 0.84
C VAL A 19 -13.19 -5.26 1.91
N VAL A 20 -12.46 -4.97 2.98
CA VAL A 20 -12.95 -4.23 4.14
C VAL A 20 -12.17 -2.93 4.27
N GLY A 21 -12.86 -1.81 4.55
CA GLY A 21 -12.26 -0.49 4.74
C GLY A 21 -12.58 0.52 3.64
N ASP A 22 -12.01 1.71 3.74
CA ASP A 22 -12.39 2.87 2.94
C ASP A 22 -11.19 3.37 2.10
N MET A 23 -11.43 3.68 0.82
CA MET A 23 -10.43 4.15 -0.15
C MET A 23 -10.72 5.54 -0.70
N ASP A 24 -11.69 6.29 -0.14
CA ASP A 24 -12.13 7.61 -0.62
C ASP A 24 -11.00 8.66 -0.76
N ARG A 25 -9.82 8.37 -0.20
CA ARG A 25 -8.62 9.21 -0.30
C ARG A 25 -7.75 8.96 -1.54
N ALA A 26 -7.88 7.84 -2.24
CA ALA A 26 -6.92 7.40 -3.26
C ALA A 26 -6.89 8.26 -4.54
N GLU A 27 -8.05 8.75 -4.99
CA GLU A 27 -8.12 9.63 -6.19
C GLU A 27 -7.50 11.02 -5.96
N ARG A 28 -7.69 11.62 -4.77
CA ARG A 28 -7.08 12.92 -4.43
C ARG A 28 -5.55 12.84 -4.30
N LEU A 29 -5.04 11.64 -4.06
CA LEU A 29 -3.64 11.35 -3.76
C LEU A 29 -2.80 11.07 -5.02
N TYR A 30 -3.42 10.75 -6.16
CA TYR A 30 -2.70 10.62 -7.43
C TYR A 30 -2.05 11.95 -7.87
N ALA A 31 -2.71 13.08 -7.60
CA ALA A 31 -2.19 14.42 -7.88
C ALA A 31 -1.02 14.84 -6.95
N ALA A 32 -0.83 14.17 -5.81
CA ALA A 32 0.19 14.48 -4.80
C ALA A 32 1.42 13.55 -4.84
N GLY A 33 1.54 12.70 -5.88
CA GLY A 33 2.65 11.75 -5.99
C GLY A 33 2.57 10.56 -5.02
N THR A 34 1.40 10.33 -4.42
CA THR A 34 1.14 9.20 -3.50
C THR A 34 0.36 8.11 -4.24
N PRO A 35 1.05 7.09 -4.80
CA PRO A 35 0.42 6.09 -5.65
C PRO A 35 -0.50 5.17 -4.84
N PRO A 36 -1.70 4.82 -5.36
CA PRO A 36 -2.54 3.81 -4.75
C PRO A 36 -1.86 2.43 -4.84
N MET A 37 -1.90 1.70 -3.74
CA MET A 37 -1.42 0.32 -3.63
C MET A 37 -2.64 -0.58 -3.52
N HIS A 38 -2.83 -1.46 -4.50
CA HIS A 38 -4.03 -2.31 -4.64
C HIS A 38 -3.84 -3.75 -4.14
N GLY A 39 -2.75 -4.02 -3.43
CA GLY A 39 -2.35 -5.35 -2.99
C GLY A 39 -0.85 -5.58 -3.12
N PHE A 40 -0.39 -6.72 -2.61
CA PHE A 40 0.95 -7.23 -2.85
C PHE A 40 1.07 -7.90 -4.24
N SER A 41 2.30 -7.92 -4.75
CA SER A 41 2.65 -8.54 -6.02
C SER A 41 2.53 -10.06 -5.91
N ALA A 42 1.78 -10.68 -6.82
CA ALA A 42 1.68 -12.14 -6.90
C ALA A 42 2.99 -12.83 -7.33
N LYS A 43 3.97 -12.06 -7.81
CA LYS A 43 5.29 -12.58 -8.24
C LYS A 43 6.25 -12.78 -7.08
N HIS A 44 5.93 -12.28 -5.90
CA HIS A 44 6.78 -12.37 -4.71
C HIS A 44 5.98 -12.95 -3.54
N PRO A 45 6.61 -13.72 -2.63
CA PRO A 45 5.94 -14.24 -1.46
C PRO A 45 5.35 -13.11 -0.59
N ILE A 46 4.16 -13.37 -0.06
CA ILE A 46 3.56 -12.56 1.01
C ILE A 46 3.79 -13.31 2.32
N SER A 47 4.35 -12.63 3.30
CA SER A 47 4.60 -13.17 4.63
C SER A 47 3.29 -13.54 5.32
N SER A 48 3.26 -14.66 6.04
CA SER A 48 2.10 -15.06 6.87
C SER A 48 1.76 -14.01 7.94
N LYS A 49 2.72 -13.14 8.29
CA LYS A 49 2.53 -11.99 9.19
C LYS A 49 1.53 -10.96 8.66
N VAL A 50 1.19 -10.99 7.36
CA VAL A 50 0.13 -10.14 6.78
C VAL A 50 -1.20 -10.29 7.51
N SER A 51 -1.47 -11.49 8.06
CA SER A 51 -2.68 -11.79 8.86
C SER A 51 -2.83 -10.92 10.11
N LYS A 52 -1.74 -10.32 10.60
CA LYS A 52 -1.72 -9.45 11.78
C LYS A 52 -1.98 -7.98 11.44
N ILE A 53 -1.93 -7.60 10.17
CA ILE A 53 -2.05 -6.21 9.74
C ILE A 53 -3.51 -5.77 9.80
N LYS A 54 -3.72 -4.57 10.31
CA LYS A 54 -5.04 -3.95 10.48
C LYS A 54 -5.14 -2.68 9.64
N ILE A 55 -6.39 -2.30 9.36
CA ILE A 55 -6.67 -0.99 8.80
C ILE A 55 -6.23 0.08 9.81
N GLY A 56 -5.50 1.08 9.34
CA GLY A 56 -4.90 2.12 10.17
C GLY A 56 -3.41 1.87 10.47
N ASP A 57 -2.91 0.66 10.26
CA ASP A 57 -1.48 0.37 10.42
C ASP A 57 -0.65 1.13 9.38
N SER A 58 0.59 1.39 9.73
CA SER A 58 1.59 2.00 8.86
C SER A 58 2.77 1.04 8.70
N LEU A 59 3.19 0.82 7.46
CA LEU A 59 4.33 -0.03 7.12
C LEU A 59 5.42 0.82 6.48
N ILE A 60 6.67 0.51 6.82
CA ILE A 60 7.83 1.12 6.16
C ILE A 60 7.89 0.52 4.75
N VAL A 61 8.10 1.37 3.75
CA VAL A 61 8.30 0.96 2.36
C VAL A 61 9.71 1.35 1.94
N LEU A 62 10.48 0.37 1.47
CA LEU A 62 11.81 0.60 0.92
C LEU A 62 11.86 0.13 -0.53
N ARG A 63 12.41 0.97 -1.41
CA ARG A 63 12.76 0.59 -2.77
C ARG A 63 14.02 -0.27 -2.73
N ARG A 64 13.93 -1.49 -3.24
CA ARG A 64 15.06 -2.37 -3.52
C ARG A 64 15.07 -2.63 -5.01
N ASP A 65 16.06 -2.09 -5.71
CA ASP A 65 16.15 -2.12 -7.16
C ASP A 65 14.88 -1.54 -7.84
N LYS A 66 14.09 -2.43 -8.45
CA LYS A 66 12.87 -2.12 -9.20
C LYS A 66 11.60 -2.51 -8.45
N VAL A 67 11.70 -2.91 -7.18
CA VAL A 67 10.56 -3.31 -6.35
C VAL A 67 10.51 -2.50 -5.07
N TRP A 68 9.31 -2.43 -4.48
CA TRP A 68 9.07 -1.77 -3.21
C TRP A 68 8.60 -2.80 -2.22
N VAL A 69 9.28 -2.87 -1.07
CA VAL A 69 9.05 -3.87 -0.05
C VAL A 69 8.44 -3.18 1.16
N ALA A 70 7.28 -3.66 1.62
CA ALA A 70 6.69 -3.25 2.87
C ALA A 70 7.24 -4.09 4.03
N SER A 71 7.59 -3.44 5.13
CA SER A 71 8.01 -4.07 6.37
C SER A 71 7.41 -3.38 7.59
N ASN A 72 7.41 -4.10 8.72
CA ASN A 72 7.18 -3.56 10.06
C ASN A 72 8.30 -4.04 10.99
N ASN A 73 8.14 -3.82 12.30
CA ASN A 73 9.10 -4.26 13.31
C ASN A 73 9.27 -5.79 13.36
N ASP A 74 8.29 -6.55 12.87
CA ASP A 74 8.37 -8.00 12.77
C ASP A 74 9.08 -8.46 11.48
N GLY A 75 9.46 -7.54 10.58
CA GLY A 75 10.17 -7.81 9.34
C GLY A 75 9.33 -7.56 8.08
N GLU A 76 9.71 -8.19 6.99
CA GLU A 76 9.08 -7.99 5.68
C GLU A 76 7.69 -8.64 5.60
N ILE A 77 6.74 -7.89 5.06
CA ILE A 77 5.35 -8.32 4.85
C ILE A 77 5.14 -8.75 3.40
N GLY A 78 5.61 -7.96 2.44
CA GLY A 78 5.44 -8.29 1.03
C GLY A 78 5.96 -7.21 0.10
N THR A 79 6.08 -7.59 -1.17
CA THR A 79 6.43 -6.65 -2.24
C THR A 79 5.16 -5.99 -2.78
N LEU A 80 5.12 -4.66 -2.79
CA LEU A 80 3.96 -3.92 -3.28
C LEU A 80 3.69 -4.28 -4.75
N ARG A 81 2.41 -4.45 -5.11
CA ARG A 81 1.97 -4.47 -6.50
C ARG A 81 1.93 -3.03 -7.00
N TRP A 82 3.12 -2.51 -7.28
CA TRP A 82 3.28 -1.20 -7.88
C TRP A 82 3.90 -1.33 -9.27
N THR A 83 3.32 -0.64 -10.24
CA THR A 83 3.87 -0.52 -11.58
C THR A 83 4.65 0.80 -11.65
N PRO A 84 5.99 0.79 -11.68
CA PRO A 84 6.80 2.01 -11.77
C PRO A 84 6.80 2.60 -13.18
N ALA A 85 5.67 2.56 -13.88
CA ALA A 85 5.56 2.97 -15.28
C ALA A 85 5.79 4.47 -15.49
N THR A 86 5.93 5.25 -14.41
CA THR A 86 5.98 6.70 -14.40
C THR A 86 7.27 7.28 -13.83
N ASP A 87 8.19 6.48 -13.28
CA ASP A 87 9.47 7.00 -12.76
C ASP A 87 10.29 7.65 -13.90
N GLY A 88 10.63 8.91 -13.73
CA GLY A 88 11.30 9.73 -14.74
C GLY A 88 10.45 10.18 -15.91
N LYS A 89 9.13 9.93 -15.90
CA LYS A 89 8.20 10.53 -16.86
C LYS A 89 7.71 11.89 -16.37
N ALA A 90 7.40 12.79 -17.30
CA ALA A 90 6.71 14.02 -17.00
C ALA A 90 5.25 13.75 -16.61
N HIS A 91 4.77 14.41 -15.57
CA HIS A 91 3.36 14.40 -15.20
C HIS A 91 2.53 15.07 -16.30
N ALA A 92 1.46 14.42 -16.74
CA ALA A 92 0.70 14.83 -17.93
C ALA A 92 0.06 16.22 -17.81
N VAL A 93 -0.17 16.70 -16.58
CA VAL A 93 -0.83 17.99 -16.31
C VAL A 93 0.16 19.08 -15.92
N THR A 94 1.18 18.75 -15.12
CA THR A 94 2.10 19.74 -14.54
C THR A 94 3.46 19.79 -15.22
N SER A 95 3.76 18.85 -16.13
CA SER A 95 5.07 18.65 -16.76
C SER A 95 6.24 18.36 -15.81
N ASP A 96 6.01 18.29 -14.50
CA ASP A 96 7.02 17.92 -13.51
C ASP A 96 7.53 16.50 -13.73
N ILE A 97 8.82 16.27 -13.51
CA ILE A 97 9.38 14.93 -13.59
C ILE A 97 8.97 14.14 -12.34
N ILE A 98 8.26 13.05 -12.56
CA ILE A 98 7.87 12.12 -11.49
C ILE A 98 9.14 11.41 -11.02
N ARG A 99 9.45 11.54 -9.73
CA ARG A 99 10.51 10.79 -9.06
C ARG A 99 9.88 9.91 -8.00
N LEU A 100 10.10 8.60 -8.13
CA LEU A 100 9.61 7.68 -7.12
C LEU A 100 10.55 7.68 -5.91
N PRO A 101 10.03 7.81 -4.70
CA PRO A 101 10.89 7.87 -3.52
C PRO A 101 11.57 6.53 -3.26
N ALA A 102 12.80 6.60 -2.75
CA ALA A 102 13.52 5.41 -2.28
C ALA A 102 12.89 4.82 -1.01
N THR A 103 12.22 5.67 -0.22
CA THR A 103 11.58 5.27 1.04
C THR A 103 10.21 5.92 1.18
N GLY A 104 9.32 5.28 1.92
CA GLY A 104 8.02 5.85 2.22
C GLY A 104 7.30 5.09 3.31
N THR A 105 6.08 5.54 3.60
CA THR A 105 5.19 4.89 4.56
C THR A 105 3.91 4.48 3.85
N LEU A 106 3.60 3.19 3.86
CA LEU A 106 2.31 2.67 3.40
C LEU A 106 1.30 2.79 4.53
N HIS A 107 0.27 3.60 4.32
CA HIS A 107 -0.88 3.68 5.21
C HIS A 107 -1.94 2.70 4.76
N VAL A 108 -2.28 1.73 5.61
CA VAL A 108 -3.24 0.67 5.30
C VAL A 108 -4.66 1.20 5.49
N CYS A 109 -5.42 1.26 4.41
CA CYS A 109 -6.80 1.77 4.42
C CYS A 109 -7.83 0.66 4.22
N GLN A 110 -7.42 -0.41 3.55
CA GLN A 110 -8.24 -1.58 3.33
C GLN A 110 -7.44 -2.87 3.55
N VAL A 111 -8.16 -3.92 3.88
CA VAL A 111 -7.63 -5.28 3.93
C VAL A 111 -8.48 -6.20 3.07
N VAL A 112 -7.85 -7.20 2.48
CA VAL A 112 -8.52 -8.32 1.83
C VAL A 112 -8.52 -9.48 2.80
N GLN A 113 -9.71 -9.94 3.16
CA GLN A 113 -9.90 -11.07 4.03
C GLN A 113 -10.41 -12.29 3.26
N HIS A 114 -9.99 -13.47 3.71
CA HIS A 114 -10.52 -14.75 3.26
C HIS A 114 -10.70 -15.64 4.49
N LEU A 115 -11.92 -16.15 4.70
CA LEU A 115 -12.29 -16.95 5.88
C LEU A 115 -11.92 -16.26 7.22
N GLY A 116 -12.11 -14.94 7.30
CA GLY A 116 -11.83 -14.14 8.49
C GLY A 116 -10.37 -13.77 8.73
N SER A 117 -9.44 -14.25 7.89
CA SER A 117 -8.01 -13.90 7.98
C SER A 117 -7.60 -12.90 6.90
N VAL A 118 -6.78 -11.92 7.26
CA VAL A 118 -6.20 -10.97 6.30
C VAL A 118 -5.15 -11.69 5.45
N LYS A 119 -5.28 -11.58 4.12
CA LYS A 119 -4.34 -12.17 3.16
C LYS A 119 -3.64 -11.16 2.27
N ASP A 120 -4.18 -9.95 2.16
CA ASP A 120 -3.64 -8.87 1.36
C ASP A 120 -4.09 -7.53 1.95
N ILE A 121 -3.39 -6.44 1.62
CA ILE A 121 -3.67 -5.10 2.14
C ILE A 121 -3.70 -4.09 1.00
N MET A 122 -4.43 -3.00 1.18
CA MET A 122 -4.44 -1.88 0.24
C MET A 122 -4.34 -0.56 0.99
N GLY A 123 -3.85 0.45 0.29
CA GLY A 123 -3.58 1.73 0.90
C GLY A 123 -2.92 2.69 -0.06
N TYR A 124 -2.20 3.65 0.51
CA TYR A 124 -1.41 4.60 -0.24
C TYR A 124 -0.03 4.75 0.40
N VAL A 125 0.98 4.98 -0.43
CA VAL A 125 2.32 5.26 0.04
C VAL A 125 2.53 6.76 0.11
N VAL A 126 2.96 7.25 1.27
CA VAL A 126 3.47 8.61 1.45
C VAL A 126 5.00 8.56 1.29
N PRO A 127 5.57 9.22 0.27
CA PRO A 127 7.00 9.39 0.13
C PRO A 127 7.64 9.98 1.39
N THR A 128 8.75 9.41 1.84
CA THR A 128 9.63 10.09 2.78
C THR A 128 10.82 10.58 1.96
N ASN A 129 10.88 11.90 1.74
CA ASN A 129 12.09 12.51 1.21
C ASN A 129 13.13 12.44 2.33
N ILE A 130 14.02 11.48 2.25
CA ILE A 130 15.35 11.67 2.80
C ILE A 130 16.00 12.60 1.77
N GLU A 131 16.30 13.85 2.15
CA GLU A 131 17.22 14.65 1.34
C GLU A 131 18.49 13.81 1.12
N PRO A 132 19.06 13.78 -0.08
CA PRO A 132 20.39 13.21 -0.23
C PRO A 132 21.31 14.05 0.66
N THR A 133 21.68 13.52 1.83
CA THR A 133 22.90 13.95 2.50
C THR A 133 24.04 13.48 1.60
N GLY A 134 24.45 14.35 0.69
CA GLY A 134 25.51 14.13 -0.29
C GLY A 134 25.57 15.25 -1.31
#